data_AF-A0A1G1D3F5-F1
#
_entry.id   AF-A0A1G1D3F5-F1
#
_cell.length_a   1.000
_cell.length_b   1.000
_cell.length_c   1.000
_cell.angle_alpha   90.00
_cell.angle_beta   90.00
_cell.angle_gamma   90.00
#
_symmetry.space_group_name_H-M   'P 1'
#
loop_
_entity.id
_entity.type
_entity.pdbx_description
1 polymer ?
#
loop_
_entity_poly.entity_id
_entity_poly.type
_entity_poly.pdbx_seq_one_letter_code
_entity_poly.pdbx_strand_id
1 'polypeptide(L)'
;MNKQENSDEIIREALWNAAIIRFFSVFDGPNALKLDILKELPERAQEAYDFFNTYRNKHVAHKVNPIDQIKAGVILSDPSIGVKKIEGIGNLSMNDASYDDAEFVDSLGRLTDALLKQVEKEIKTWSDRFLQEAKVQPIDDLYKLPALRVVVPNSDHLHRRRT
;
A
#
# COMPACT_ATOMS: atom_id res chain seq x y z
N MET A 1 8.66 -25.39 -16.45
CA MET A 1 7.97 -24.32 -15.70
C MET A 1 6.51 -24.37 -16.09
N ASN A 2 5.65 -24.83 -15.18
CA ASN A 2 4.21 -24.92 -15.44
C ASN A 2 3.63 -23.51 -15.56
N LYS A 3 2.88 -23.26 -16.63
CA LYS A 3 2.25 -21.95 -16.91
C LYS A 3 1.34 -21.44 -15.78
N GLN A 4 0.82 -22.36 -14.97
CA GLN A 4 -0.15 -22.12 -13.91
C GLN A 4 0.49 -21.58 -12.61
N GLU A 5 1.70 -22.02 -12.27
CA GLU A 5 2.41 -21.51 -11.09
C GLU A 5 2.83 -20.04 -11.28
N ASN A 6 3.14 -19.66 -12.51
CA ASN A 6 3.58 -18.30 -12.86
C ASN A 6 2.41 -17.29 -12.82
N SER A 7 1.16 -17.71 -13.05
CA SER A 7 0.01 -16.79 -12.98
C SER A 7 -0.34 -16.42 -11.53
N ASP A 8 -0.24 -17.38 -10.61
CA ASP A 8 -0.62 -17.17 -9.21
C ASP A 8 0.40 -16.28 -8.49
N GLU A 9 1.68 -16.38 -8.86
CA GLU A 9 2.73 -15.50 -8.37
C GLU A 9 2.49 -14.03 -8.78
N ILE A 10 2.23 -13.80 -10.08
CA ILE A 10 1.95 -12.44 -10.59
C ILE A 10 0.71 -11.83 -9.93
N ILE A 11 -0.34 -12.63 -9.71
CA ILE A 11 -1.56 -12.15 -9.04
C ILE A 11 -1.25 -11.76 -7.58
N ARG A 12 -0.48 -12.58 -6.85
CA ARG A 12 -0.10 -12.29 -5.46
C ARG A 12 0.75 -11.02 -5.37
N GLU A 13 1.75 -10.86 -6.24
CA GLU A 13 2.56 -9.64 -6.31
C GLU A 13 1.68 -8.40 -6.61
N ALA A 14 0.78 -8.50 -7.59
CA ALA A 14 -0.10 -7.39 -7.96
C ALA A 14 -1.03 -6.98 -6.80
N LEU A 15 -1.62 -7.95 -6.10
CA LEU A 15 -2.48 -7.70 -4.94
C LEU A 15 -1.69 -7.09 -3.77
N TRP A 16 -0.48 -7.59 -3.51
CA TRP A 16 0.40 -7.07 -2.47
C TRP A 16 0.78 -5.61 -2.72
N ASN A 17 1.22 -5.29 -3.95
CA ASN A 17 1.55 -3.93 -4.34
C ASN A 17 0.33 -3.00 -4.24
N ALA A 18 -0.85 -3.47 -4.68
CA ALA A 18 -2.09 -2.71 -4.57
C ALA A 18 -2.48 -2.44 -3.11
N ALA A 19 -2.31 -3.41 -2.22
CA ALA A 19 -2.59 -3.26 -0.79
C ALA A 19 -1.71 -2.18 -0.15
N ILE A 20 -0.40 -2.21 -0.43
CA ILE A 20 0.54 -1.18 0.08
C ILE A 20 0.17 0.20 -0.47
N ILE A 21 -0.05 0.33 -1.78
CA ILE A 21 -0.43 1.61 -2.39
C ILE A 21 -1.70 2.16 -1.75
N ARG A 22 -2.71 1.29 -1.57
CA ARG A 22 -3.99 1.68 -0.97
C ARG A 22 -3.84 2.08 0.49
N PHE A 23 -3.08 1.33 1.27
CA PHE A 23 -2.79 1.65 2.66
C PHE A 23 -2.17 3.04 2.79
N PHE A 24 -1.12 3.35 2.02
CA PHE A 24 -0.46 4.67 2.13
C PHE A 24 -1.27 5.82 1.52
N SER A 25 -2.19 5.53 0.59
CA SER A 25 -3.01 6.57 -0.05
C SER A 25 -3.88 7.36 0.93
N VAL A 26 -4.21 6.82 2.10
CA VAL A 26 -5.00 7.52 3.12
C VAL A 26 -4.19 8.59 3.86
N PHE A 27 -2.85 8.54 3.78
CA PHE A 27 -1.93 9.53 4.36
C PHE A 27 -1.45 10.56 3.32
N ASP A 28 -1.90 10.44 2.06
CA ASP A 28 -1.50 11.31 0.96
C ASP A 28 -2.65 12.27 0.56
N GLY A 29 -2.35 13.57 0.41
CA GLY A 29 -3.26 14.56 -0.15
C GLY A 29 -3.96 15.48 0.86
N PRO A 30 -4.89 16.34 0.40
CA PRO A 30 -5.46 17.44 1.21
C PRO A 30 -6.37 16.96 2.34
N ASN A 31 -6.93 15.76 2.24
CA ASN A 31 -7.79 15.14 3.24
C ASN A 31 -7.12 13.91 3.87
N ALA A 32 -5.80 13.91 3.92
CA ALA A 32 -5.02 12.82 4.50
C ALA A 32 -5.29 12.65 6.00
N LEU A 33 -5.25 11.40 6.45
CA LEU A 33 -5.08 11.09 7.86
C LEU A 33 -3.75 11.66 8.34
N LYS A 34 -3.76 12.29 9.51
CA LYS A 34 -2.55 12.80 10.14
C LYS A 34 -1.82 11.64 10.82
N LEU A 35 -0.49 11.70 10.82
CA LEU A 35 0.35 10.64 11.41
C LEU A 35 0.27 10.56 12.93
N ASP A 36 -0.25 11.58 13.60
CA ASP A 36 -0.49 11.54 15.04
C ASP A 36 -1.49 10.44 15.46
N ILE A 37 -2.37 10.00 14.56
CA ILE A 37 -3.27 8.86 14.80
C ILE A 37 -2.51 7.57 15.16
N LEU A 38 -1.25 7.43 14.72
CA LEU A 38 -0.41 6.27 15.03
C LEU A 38 -0.03 6.20 16.51
N LYS A 39 -0.06 7.32 17.22
CA LYS A 39 0.24 7.39 18.67
C LYS A 39 -0.88 6.77 19.52
N GLU A 40 -2.08 6.67 18.96
CA GLU A 40 -3.25 6.07 19.62
C GLU A 40 -3.37 4.57 19.34
N LEU A 41 -2.46 4.01 18.54
CA LEU A 41 -2.42 2.60 18.18
C LEU A 41 -1.58 1.77 19.18
N PRO A 42 -1.72 0.43 19.19
CA PRO A 42 -0.92 -0.46 20.02
C PRO A 42 0.59 -0.26 19.84
N GLU A 43 1.37 -0.73 20.83
CA GLU A 43 2.83 -0.66 20.80
C GLU A 43 3.40 -1.14 19.45
N ARG A 44 4.43 -0.45 18.97
CA ARG A 44 5.14 -0.73 17.70
C ARG A 44 4.35 -0.45 16.41
N ALA A 45 3.14 0.11 16.47
CA ALA A 45 2.41 0.52 15.27
C ALA A 45 3.20 1.57 14.43
N GLN A 46 3.88 2.50 15.10
CA GLN A 46 4.78 3.46 14.44
C GLN A 46 5.94 2.76 13.72
N GLU A 47 6.58 1.77 14.38
CA GLU A 47 7.66 0.99 13.76
C GLU A 47 7.18 0.23 12.52
N ALA A 48 5.99 -0.38 12.61
CA ALA A 48 5.37 -1.09 11.49
C ALA A 48 5.06 -0.13 10.33
N TYR A 49 4.50 1.05 10.62
CA TYR A 49 4.26 2.09 9.62
C TYR A 49 5.56 2.53 8.92
N ASP A 50 6.60 2.85 9.70
CA ASP A 50 7.89 3.32 9.18
C ASP A 50 8.57 2.25 8.32
N PHE A 51 8.47 1.00 8.76
CA PHE A 51 8.93 -0.16 8.00
C PHE A 51 8.22 -0.25 6.64
N PHE A 52 6.88 -0.27 6.63
CA PHE A 52 6.12 -0.40 5.38
C PHE A 52 6.25 0.82 4.46
N ASN A 53 6.45 2.01 5.01
CA ASN A 53 6.71 3.21 4.23
C ASN A 53 8.07 3.11 3.54
N THR A 54 9.08 2.64 4.27
CA THR A 54 10.40 2.36 3.70
C THR A 54 10.33 1.27 2.63
N TYR A 55 9.59 0.19 2.89
CA TYR A 55 9.36 -0.88 1.94
C TYR A 55 8.70 -0.37 0.66
N ARG A 56 7.58 0.37 0.77
CA ARG A 56 6.90 1.03 -0.36
C ARG A 56 7.88 1.84 -1.19
N ASN A 57 8.65 2.71 -0.54
CA ASN A 57 9.56 3.62 -1.25
C ASN A 57 10.65 2.86 -2.01
N LYS A 58 11.15 1.74 -1.48
CA LYS A 58 12.24 0.96 -2.08
C LYS A 58 11.80 -0.11 -3.09
N HIS A 59 10.59 -0.63 -2.97
CA HIS A 59 10.16 -1.82 -3.72
C HIS A 59 8.96 -1.55 -4.64
N VAL A 60 8.10 -0.59 -4.27
CA VAL A 60 6.85 -0.31 -5.00
C VAL A 60 6.94 1.00 -5.80
N ALA A 61 7.38 2.08 -5.16
CA ALA A 61 7.41 3.42 -5.78
C ALA A 61 8.68 3.67 -6.60
N HIS A 62 9.83 3.18 -6.13
CA HIS A 62 11.11 3.31 -6.80
C HIS A 62 11.81 1.95 -6.88
N LYS A 63 11.67 1.22 -8.01
CA LYS A 63 12.44 -0.01 -8.27
C LYS A 63 13.90 0.31 -8.57
N VAL A 64 14.64 0.77 -7.55
CA VAL A 64 16.09 1.09 -7.65
C VAL A 64 16.90 0.13 -6.76
N ASN A 65 16.29 -0.98 -6.34
CA ASN A 65 16.91 -1.88 -5.38
C ASN A 65 17.79 -2.93 -6.09
N PRO A 66 19.05 -3.16 -5.65
CA PRO A 66 19.85 -4.32 -6.06
C PRO A 66 19.24 -5.69 -5.67
N ILE A 67 17.99 -5.79 -5.24
CA ILE A 67 17.30 -7.07 -5.05
C ILE A 67 16.57 -7.51 -6.33
N ASP A 68 16.05 -6.56 -7.12
CA ASP A 68 15.48 -6.83 -8.46
C ASP A 68 16.62 -6.80 -9.50
N GLN A 69 17.45 -7.86 -9.54
CA GLN A 69 18.58 -7.97 -10.46
C GLN A 69 18.34 -9.03 -11.53
N ILE A 70 18.51 -8.64 -12.79
CA ILE A 70 18.71 -9.58 -13.89
C ILE A 70 20.19 -9.54 -14.29
N LYS A 71 20.91 -10.65 -14.09
CA LYS A 71 22.29 -10.82 -14.57
C LYS A 71 22.31 -11.85 -15.69
N ALA A 72 22.93 -11.50 -16.81
CA ALA A 72 23.26 -12.47 -17.85
C ALA A 72 24.65 -13.07 -17.60
N GLY A 73 24.74 -14.38 -17.66
CA GLY A 73 25.97 -15.15 -17.54
C GLY A 73 26.15 -16.07 -18.73
N VAL A 74 27.40 -16.47 -18.97
CA VAL A 74 27.73 -17.46 -20.00
C VAL A 74 27.80 -18.83 -19.33
N ILE A 75 27.08 -19.81 -19.86
CA ILE A 75 27.16 -21.20 -19.42
C ILE A 75 28.37 -21.81 -20.11
N LEU A 76 29.32 -22.30 -19.31
CA LEU A 76 30.54 -22.92 -19.79
C LEU A 76 30.42 -24.44 -19.69
N SER A 77 31.05 -25.14 -20.62
CA SER A 77 31.18 -26.60 -20.55
C SER A 77 31.91 -27.03 -19.29
N ASP A 78 31.55 -28.21 -18.76
CA ASP A 78 32.18 -28.79 -17.58
C ASP A 78 33.72 -28.85 -17.76
N PRO A 79 34.50 -28.21 -16.87
CA PRO A 79 35.95 -28.13 -17.01
C PRO A 79 36.65 -29.49 -16.92
N SER A 80 35.99 -30.53 -16.41
CA SER A 80 36.52 -31.90 -16.31
C SER A 80 36.50 -32.68 -17.64
N ILE A 81 35.70 -32.23 -18.62
CA ILE A 81 35.51 -32.92 -19.91
C ILE A 81 36.61 -32.51 -20.93
N GLY A 82 37.53 -31.62 -20.55
CA GLY A 82 38.74 -31.27 -21.31
C GLY A 82 38.52 -30.35 -22.52
N VAL A 83 37.32 -30.29 -23.08
CA VAL A 83 36.95 -29.37 -24.16
C VAL A 83 36.26 -28.15 -23.55
N LYS A 84 36.96 -27.00 -23.52
CA LYS A 84 36.40 -25.74 -23.04
C LYS A 84 35.62 -25.05 -24.15
N LYS A 85 34.31 -24.86 -23.96
CA LYS A 85 33.45 -24.13 -24.87
C LYS A 85 32.37 -23.35 -24.12
N ILE A 86 31.83 -22.36 -24.81
CA ILE A 86 30.59 -21.71 -24.40
C ILE A 86 29.44 -22.61 -24.84
N GLU A 87 28.60 -23.00 -23.88
CA GLU A 87 27.43 -23.85 -24.13
C GLU A 87 26.15 -23.03 -24.28
N GLY A 88 26.11 -21.82 -23.72
CA GLY A 88 24.99 -20.93 -23.91
C GLY A 88 25.05 -19.67 -23.05
N ILE A 89 23.92 -19.00 -22.97
CA ILE A 89 23.69 -17.84 -22.12
C ILE A 89 22.59 -18.21 -21.13
N GLY A 90 22.82 -17.93 -19.86
CA GLY A 90 21.83 -18.05 -18.78
C GLY A 90 21.51 -16.69 -18.19
N ASN A 91 20.30 -16.51 -17.70
CA ASN A 91 19.90 -15.32 -16.94
C ASN A 91 19.60 -15.73 -15.50
N LEU A 92 20.16 -14.99 -14.55
CA LEU A 92 19.82 -15.05 -13.12
C LEU A 92 18.90 -13.87 -12.82
N SER A 93 17.68 -14.14 -12.36
CA SER A 93 16.75 -13.13 -11.84
C SER A 93 16.64 -13.31 -10.33
N MET A 94 16.80 -12.23 -9.58
CA MET A 94 16.36 -12.11 -8.19
C MET A 94 15.24 -11.09 -8.16
N ASN A 95 14.15 -11.39 -7.44
CA ASN A 95 12.99 -10.52 -7.29
C ASN A 95 12.57 -10.50 -5.80
N ASP A 96 11.88 -9.45 -5.38
CA ASP A 96 11.18 -9.42 -4.10
C ASP A 96 10.03 -10.44 -4.07
N ALA A 97 10.06 -11.37 -3.10
CA ALA A 97 9.04 -12.40 -2.87
C ALA A 97 8.42 -12.29 -1.47
N SER A 98 8.47 -11.11 -0.84
CA SER A 98 7.93 -10.90 0.50
C SER A 98 6.42 -11.18 0.62
N TYR A 99 5.68 -11.19 -0.49
CA TYR A 99 4.28 -11.63 -0.55
C TYR A 99 4.09 -13.14 -0.31
N ASP A 100 5.15 -13.95 -0.38
CA ASP A 100 5.08 -15.39 -0.04
C ASP A 100 5.21 -15.64 1.48
N ASP A 101 5.59 -14.64 2.27
CA ASP A 101 5.63 -14.72 3.73
C ASP A 101 4.28 -14.28 4.34
N ALA A 102 3.54 -15.26 4.88
CA ALA A 102 2.24 -15.01 5.48
C ALA A 102 2.32 -14.11 6.74
N GLU A 103 3.37 -14.20 7.55
CA GLU A 103 3.52 -13.34 8.74
C GLU A 103 3.78 -11.90 8.32
N PHE A 104 4.56 -11.72 7.25
CA PHE A 104 4.83 -10.41 6.67
C PHE A 104 3.55 -9.74 6.18
N VAL A 105 2.76 -10.45 5.38
CA VAL A 105 1.47 -9.96 4.87
C VAL A 105 0.50 -9.66 6.02
N ASP A 106 0.40 -10.56 7.00
CA ASP A 106 -0.47 -10.39 8.17
C ASP A 106 -0.09 -9.17 9.01
N SER A 107 1.19 -8.80 9.08
CA SER A 107 1.62 -7.62 9.84
C SER A 107 1.06 -6.30 9.28
N LEU A 108 0.95 -6.16 7.94
CA LEU A 108 0.25 -5.03 7.32
C LEU A 108 -1.26 -5.07 7.61
N GLY A 109 -1.84 -6.28 7.58
CA GLY A 109 -3.24 -6.51 7.94
C GLY A 109 -3.57 -6.04 9.35
N ARG A 110 -2.77 -6.46 10.34
CA ARG A 110 -2.93 -6.04 11.76
C ARG A 110 -2.78 -4.53 11.94
N LEU A 111 -1.82 -3.90 11.25
CA LEU A 111 -1.66 -2.44 11.29
C LEU A 111 -2.89 -1.75 10.70
N THR A 112 -3.41 -2.27 9.58
CA THR A 112 -4.62 -1.76 8.93
C THR A 112 -5.85 -1.88 9.83
N ASP A 113 -6.03 -3.03 10.49
CA ASP A 113 -7.14 -3.27 11.41
C ASP A 113 -7.08 -2.37 12.64
N ALA A 114 -5.89 -2.16 13.20
CA ALA A 114 -5.70 -1.24 14.32
C ALA A 114 -6.05 0.19 13.91
N LEU A 115 -5.58 0.63 12.74
CA LEU A 115 -5.88 1.96 12.20
C LEU A 115 -7.37 2.13 11.93
N LEU A 116 -8.03 1.14 11.33
CA LEU A 116 -9.46 1.18 11.04
C LEU A 116 -10.28 1.38 12.32
N LYS A 117 -10.00 0.59 13.37
CA LYS A 117 -10.68 0.71 14.67
C LYS A 117 -10.51 2.09 15.29
N GLN A 118 -9.33 2.68 15.17
CA GLN A 118 -9.07 4.02 15.69
C GLN A 118 -9.82 5.10 14.88
N VAL A 119 -9.85 4.99 13.55
CA VAL A 119 -10.62 5.90 12.69
C VAL A 119 -12.12 5.82 12.99
N GLU A 120 -12.66 4.61 13.16
CA GLU A 120 -14.07 4.40 13.53
C GLU A 120 -14.41 5.05 14.87
N LYS A 121 -13.51 4.95 15.85
CA LYS A 121 -13.64 5.62 17.15
C LYS A 121 -13.67 7.14 16.99
N GLU A 122 -12.77 7.72 16.20
CA GLU A 122 -12.75 9.17 15.95
C GLU A 122 -14.01 9.65 15.21
N ILE A 123 -14.45 8.92 14.19
CA ILE A 123 -15.71 9.21 13.48
C ILE A 123 -16.87 9.23 14.47
N LYS A 124 -16.94 8.25 15.39
CA LYS A 124 -17.98 8.21 16.40
C LYS A 124 -17.89 9.41 17.35
N THR A 125 -16.70 9.74 17.84
CA THR A 125 -16.50 10.91 18.71
C THR A 125 -16.96 12.20 18.05
N TRP A 126 -16.58 12.43 16.78
CA TRP A 126 -17.00 13.62 16.04
C TRP A 126 -18.49 13.62 15.73
N SER A 127 -19.06 12.47 15.38
CA SER A 127 -20.50 12.33 15.14
C SER A 127 -21.32 12.64 16.39
N ASP A 128 -20.91 12.12 17.54
CA ASP A 128 -21.56 12.37 18.82
C ASP A 128 -21.49 13.86 19.19
N ARG A 129 -20.31 14.49 19.01
CA ARG A 129 -20.12 15.92 19.25
C ARG A 129 -21.00 16.77 18.34
N PHE A 130 -20.96 16.52 17.04
CA PHE A 130 -21.74 17.25 16.05
C PHE A 130 -23.24 17.13 16.32
N LEU A 131 -23.71 15.95 16.72
CA LEU A 131 -25.10 15.73 17.06
C LEU A 131 -25.52 16.52 18.31
N GLN A 132 -24.67 16.62 19.34
CA GLN A 132 -24.96 17.43 20.53
C GLN A 132 -25.00 18.92 20.18
N GLU A 133 -24.07 19.40 19.35
CA GLU A 133 -24.05 20.78 18.88
C GLU A 133 -25.28 21.10 18.01
N ALA A 134 -25.73 20.18 17.16
CA ALA A 134 -26.93 20.35 16.35
C ALA A 134 -28.21 20.40 17.20
N LYS A 135 -28.31 19.58 18.26
CA LYS A 135 -29.50 19.53 19.14
C LYS A 135 -29.79 20.84 19.88
N VAL A 136 -28.79 21.69 20.08
CA VAL A 136 -28.96 22.98 20.77
C VAL A 136 -29.22 24.14 19.80
N GLN A 137 -29.16 23.91 18.49
CA GLN A 137 -29.49 24.93 17.49
C GLN A 137 -31.01 25.02 17.26
N PRO A 138 -31.54 26.21 16.92
CA PRO A 138 -32.93 26.35 16.49
C PRO A 138 -33.20 25.49 15.25
N ILE A 139 -34.22 24.63 15.33
CA ILE A 139 -34.55 23.69 14.25
C ILE A 139 -34.84 24.40 12.92
N ASP A 140 -35.44 25.59 12.96
CA ASP A 140 -35.75 26.39 11.77
C ASP A 140 -34.49 26.88 11.04
N ASP A 141 -33.40 27.12 11.77
CA ASP A 141 -32.12 27.52 11.15
C ASP A 141 -31.44 26.31 10.50
N LEU A 142 -31.58 25.12 11.09
CA LEU A 142 -31.09 23.87 10.49
C LEU A 142 -31.80 23.57 9.16
N TYR A 143 -33.11 23.85 9.04
CA TYR A 143 -33.84 23.69 7.78
C TYR A 143 -33.42 24.65 6.66
N LYS A 144 -32.74 25.75 6.99
CA LYS A 144 -32.21 26.71 6.00
C LYS A 144 -30.85 26.28 5.43
N LEU A 145 -30.19 25.28 6.03
CA LEU A 145 -28.89 24.79 5.58
C LEU A 145 -28.99 24.13 4.20
N PRO A 146 -27.95 24.26 3.36
CA PRO A 146 -27.93 23.61 2.06
C PRO A 146 -27.99 22.08 2.21
N ALA A 147 -28.82 21.44 1.39
CA ALA A 147 -28.87 19.98 1.32
C ALA A 147 -27.50 19.40 0.94
N LEU A 148 -27.17 18.25 1.53
CA LEU A 148 -25.98 17.50 1.15
C LEU A 148 -26.06 17.14 -0.33
N ARG A 149 -25.03 17.51 -1.09
CA ARG A 149 -24.92 17.20 -2.52
C ARG A 149 -23.76 16.24 -2.74
N VAL A 150 -24.03 15.19 -3.48
CA VAL A 150 -22.98 14.33 -4.03
C VAL A 150 -22.39 15.03 -5.24
N VAL A 151 -21.07 15.21 -5.25
CA VAL A 151 -20.36 15.70 -6.44
C VAL A 151 -20.24 14.54 -7.42
N VAL A 152 -20.85 14.65 -8.59
CA VAL A 152 -20.67 13.68 -9.67
C VAL A 152 -19.33 13.99 -10.35
N PRO A 153 -18.34 13.07 -10.32
CA PRO A 153 -17.07 13.30 -10.99
C PRO A 153 -17.28 13.46 -12.50
N ASN A 154 -16.54 14.39 -13.11
CA ASN A 154 -16.49 14.59 -14.55
C ASN A 154 -15.02 14.76 -15.01
N SER A 155 -14.78 14.83 -16.31
CA SER A 155 -13.43 14.94 -16.88
C SER A 155 -12.63 16.13 -16.36
N ASP A 156 -13.29 17.24 -16.00
CA ASP A 156 -12.60 18.43 -15.47
C ASP A 156 -11.92 18.15 -14.12
N HIS A 157 -12.45 17.19 -13.34
CA HIS A 157 -11.83 16.77 -12.08
C HIS A 157 -10.51 16.01 -12.29
N LEU A 158 -10.28 15.42 -13.46
CA LEU A 158 -9.03 14.71 -13.79
C LEU A 158 -7.88 15.67 -14.16
N HIS A 159 -8.20 16.90 -14.60
CA HIS A 159 -7.22 17.88 -15.06
C HIS A 159 -6.85 18.93 -14.01
N ARG A 160 -7.49 18.92 -12.83
CA ARG A 160 -7.10 19.81 -11.73
C ARG A 160 -5.76 19.36 -11.16
N ARG A 161 -4.77 20.27 -11.14
CA ARG A 161 -3.50 20.05 -10.45
C ARG A 161 -3.78 19.75 -8.97
N ARG A 162 -3.11 18.72 -8.44
CA ARG A 162 -3.01 18.51 -6.99
C ARG A 162 -2.22 19.72 -6.43
N THR A 163 -2.92 20.65 -5.79
CA THR A 163 -2.32 21.74 -5.00
C THR A 163 -1.92 21.24 -3.63
#